data_AF-A0A7W5B537-F1
#
_entry.id   AF-A0A7W5B537-F1
#
_cell.length_a   1.000
_cell.length_b   1.000
_cell.length_c   1.000
_cell.angle_alpha   90.00
_cell.angle_beta   90.00
_cell.angle_gamma   90.00
#
_symmetry.space_group_name_H-M   'P 1'
#
loop_
_entity.id
_entity.type
_entity.pdbx_description
1 polymer ?
#
loop_
_entity_poly.entity_id
_entity_poly.type
_entity_poly.pdbx_seq_one_letter_code
_entity_poly.pdbx_strand_id
1 'polypeptide(L)'
;MSRSYKKSPVCNDHATPGTIWAKRKAAKAVRRYKDDIASGAAFRKLYCSWNICDYRFYTTRQQVIAEWVRDRHRRFYRTTLEQELQHWEKHFRRK
;
A
#
# COMPACT_ATOMS: atom_id res chain seq x y z
N MET A 1 25.77 -0.04 7.20
CA MET A 1 24.43 -0.67 7.09
C MET A 1 23.82 -0.30 5.75
N SER A 2 23.76 -1.22 4.79
CA SER A 2 23.05 -0.99 3.52
C SER A 2 21.55 -0.91 3.81
N ARG A 3 20.91 0.19 3.39
CA ARG A 3 19.46 0.30 3.46
C ARG A 3 18.86 -0.74 2.52
N SER A 4 18.09 -1.70 3.04
CA SER A 4 17.33 -2.59 2.17
C SER A 4 16.29 -1.73 1.44
N TYR A 5 16.50 -1.50 0.15
CA TYR A 5 15.53 -0.79 -0.65
C TYR A 5 14.30 -1.68 -0.81
N LYS A 6 13.19 -1.32 -0.15
CA LYS A 6 11.90 -1.98 -0.43
C LYS A 6 11.59 -1.78 -1.91
N LYS A 7 11.53 -2.87 -2.69
CA LYS A 7 11.23 -2.85 -4.14
C LYS A 7 9.82 -2.33 -4.47
N SER A 8 8.97 -2.12 -3.47
CA SER A 8 7.63 -1.56 -3.63
C SER A 8 7.38 -0.61 -2.46
N PRO A 9 6.82 0.59 -2.69
CA PRO A 9 6.35 1.44 -1.62
C PRO A 9 5.08 0.82 -1.04
N VAL A 10 5.32 -0.11 -0.10
CA VAL A 10 4.31 -0.73 0.73
C VAL A 10 4.39 -0.04 2.08
N CYS A 11 3.32 0.69 2.42
CA CYS A 11 3.13 1.15 3.77
C CYS A 11 2.34 0.09 4.52
N ASN A 12 3.03 -0.57 5.44
CA ASN A 12 2.47 -1.55 6.34
C ASN A 12 1.83 -0.81 7.49
N ASP A 13 0.54 -0.61 7.38
CA ASP A 13 -0.23 0.02 8.43
C ASP A 13 -0.64 -1.05 9.46
N HIS A 14 0.31 -1.42 10.32
CA HIS A 14 0.06 -2.41 11.39
C HIS A 14 -0.30 -1.74 12.73
N ALA A 15 -0.22 -0.42 12.81
CA ALA A 15 -0.34 0.35 14.05
C ALA A 15 -1.43 1.44 14.04
N THR A 16 -2.06 1.75 12.90
CA THR A 16 -3.15 2.74 12.90
C THR A 16 -4.51 2.10 13.27
N PRO A 17 -5.51 2.93 13.59
CA PRO A 17 -6.87 2.47 13.86
C PRO A 17 -7.51 1.66 12.71
N GLY A 18 -7.08 1.88 11.46
CA GLY A 18 -7.59 1.15 10.28
C GLY A 18 -7.30 -0.36 10.35
N THR A 19 -6.15 -0.73 10.92
CA THR A 19 -5.74 -2.13 11.13
C THR A 19 -6.68 -2.86 12.10
N ILE A 20 -7.20 -2.17 13.12
CA ILE A 20 -8.14 -2.76 14.09
C ILE A 20 -9.44 -3.15 13.40
N TRP A 21 -9.98 -2.27 12.56
CA TRP A 21 -11.19 -2.55 11.80
C TRP A 21 -11.00 -3.70 10.80
N ALA A 22 -9.88 -3.72 10.09
CA ALA A 22 -9.57 -4.79 9.15
C ALA A 22 -9.43 -6.16 9.86
N LYS A 23 -8.77 -6.21 11.03
CA LYS A 23 -8.70 -7.40 11.89
C LYS A 23 -10.09 -7.85 12.36
N ARG A 24 -10.97 -6.91 12.74
CA ARG A 24 -12.37 -7.22 13.11
C ARG A 24 -13.16 -7.79 11.94
N LYS A 25 -12.98 -7.25 10.73
CA LYS A 25 -13.61 -7.77 9.50
C LYS A 25 -13.14 -9.19 9.21
N ALA A 26 -11.84 -9.45 9.31
CA ALA A 26 -11.27 -10.79 9.13
C ALA A 26 -11.85 -11.78 10.15
N ALA A 27 -11.88 -11.42 11.43
CA ALA A 27 -12.46 -12.25 12.48
C ALA A 27 -13.97 -12.51 12.25
N LYS A 28 -14.72 -11.52 11.77
CA LYS A 28 -16.13 -11.66 11.44
C LYS A 28 -16.35 -12.60 10.24
N ALA A 29 -15.48 -12.57 9.24
CA ALA A 29 -15.54 -13.49 8.10
C ALA A 29 -15.33 -14.94 8.55
N VAL A 30 -14.33 -15.18 9.41
CA VAL A 30 -14.06 -16.51 9.97
C VAL A 30 -15.22 -17.03 10.79
N ARG A 31 -15.82 -16.21 11.66
CA ARG A 31 -16.99 -16.61 12.47
C ARG A 31 -18.25 -16.90 11.64
N ARG A 32 -18.35 -16.35 10.43
CA ARG A 32 -19.49 -16.54 9.52
C ARG A 32 -19.25 -17.67 8.53
N TYR A 33 -18.04 -18.22 8.48
CA TYR A 33 -17.75 -19.36 7.64
C TYR A 33 -18.51 -20.57 8.18
N LYS A 34 -19.27 -21.23 7.31
CA LYS A 34 -20.23 -22.28 7.70
C LYS A 34 -19.61 -23.68 7.71
N ASP A 35 -18.50 -23.87 6.99
CA ASP A 35 -17.84 -25.17 6.91
C ASP A 35 -16.76 -25.31 7.98
N ASP A 36 -16.34 -26.55 8.22
CA ASP A 36 -15.29 -26.82 9.19
C ASP A 36 -13.93 -26.30 8.73
N ILE A 37 -13.24 -25.63 9.65
CA ILE A 37 -11.89 -25.12 9.44
C ILE A 37 -10.91 -26.23 9.80
N ALA A 38 -10.54 -27.04 8.80
CA ALA A 38 -9.69 -28.21 8.99
C ALA A 38 -8.31 -27.93 9.62
N SER A 39 -7.77 -26.71 9.50
CA SER A 39 -6.49 -26.33 10.15
C SER A 39 -6.31 -24.82 10.25
N GLY A 40 -5.41 -24.35 11.13
CA GLY A 40 -5.04 -22.94 11.22
C GLY A 40 -4.47 -22.35 9.91
N ALA A 41 -3.95 -23.17 9.00
CA ALA A 41 -3.51 -22.73 7.67
C ALA A 41 -4.69 -22.37 6.75
N ALA A 42 -5.88 -22.95 6.97
CA ALA A 42 -7.09 -22.62 6.24
C ALA A 42 -7.56 -21.17 6.52
N PHE A 43 -7.15 -20.56 7.63
CA PHE A 43 -7.38 -19.14 7.91
C PHE A 43 -6.92 -18.24 6.76
N ARG A 44 -5.75 -18.52 6.14
CA ARG A 44 -5.23 -17.76 4.99
C ARG A 44 -6.08 -17.93 3.73
N LYS A 45 -6.82 -19.03 3.61
CA LYS A 45 -7.76 -19.30 2.50
C LYS A 45 -9.10 -18.59 2.72
N LEU A 46 -9.56 -18.49 3.98
CA LEU A 46 -10.82 -17.84 4.36
C LEU A 46 -10.74 -16.31 4.32
N TYR A 47 -9.59 -15.76 4.71
CA TYR A 47 -9.34 -14.34 4.62
C TYR A 47 -7.89 -14.10 4.18
N CYS A 48 -7.73 -13.55 2.98
CA CYS A 48 -6.42 -13.21 2.44
C CYS A 48 -5.73 -12.19 3.37
N SER A 49 -4.60 -12.56 3.97
CA SER A 49 -3.87 -11.71 4.92
C SER A 49 -3.38 -10.40 4.31
N TRP A 50 -3.20 -10.37 2.99
CA TRP A 50 -2.88 -9.17 2.22
C TRP A 50 -4.00 -8.11 2.28
N ASN A 51 -5.23 -8.51 2.61
CA ASN A 51 -6.37 -7.61 2.79
C ASN A 51 -6.43 -7.00 4.21
N ILE A 52 -5.53 -7.36 5.12
CA ILE A 52 -5.52 -6.83 6.50
C ILE A 52 -4.85 -5.47 6.57
N CYS A 53 -3.79 -5.24 5.78
CA CYS A 53 -3.25 -3.92 5.40
C CYS A 53 -1.89 -4.10 4.72
N ASP A 54 -1.84 -3.85 3.41
CA ASP A 54 -0.63 -3.42 2.70
C ASP A 54 -1.08 -2.36 1.70
N TYR A 55 -1.00 -1.07 2.07
CA TYR A 55 -1.25 -0.01 1.09
C TYR A 55 -0.11 -0.06 0.07
N ARG A 56 -0.43 -0.53 -1.12
CA ARG A 56 0.51 -0.64 -2.22
C ARG A 56 0.33 0.57 -3.12
N PHE A 57 1.22 1.55 -2.94
CA PHE A 57 1.18 2.74 -3.77
C PHE A 57 1.82 2.41 -5.12
N TYR A 58 0.97 2.22 -6.12
CA TYR A 58 1.40 2.02 -7.50
C TYR A 58 1.18 3.29 -8.27
N THR A 59 2.09 4.25 -8.08
CA THR A 59 2.07 5.47 -8.87
C THR A 59 2.96 5.25 -10.08
N THR A 60 2.38 5.29 -11.28
CA THR A 60 3.13 5.24 -12.54
C THR A 60 3.75 6.60 -12.85
N ARG A 61 4.79 6.62 -13.70
CA ARG A 61 5.41 7.87 -14.16
C ARG A 61 4.38 8.82 -14.79
N GLN A 62 3.46 8.28 -15.58
CA GLN A 62 2.39 9.05 -16.23
C GLN A 62 1.41 9.66 -15.22
N GLN A 63 1.08 8.93 -14.16
CA GLN A 63 0.22 9.44 -13.09
C GLN A 63 0.88 10.60 -12.33
N VAL A 64 2.18 10.52 -12.04
CA VAL A 64 2.91 11.64 -11.40
C VAL A 64 2.91 12.88 -12.29
N ILE A 65 3.14 12.72 -13.59
CA ILE A 65 3.07 13.83 -14.55
C ILE A 65 1.66 14.43 -14.56
N ALA A 66 0.62 13.59 -14.62
CA ALA A 66 -0.76 14.04 -14.63
C ALA A 66 -1.17 14.77 -13.33
N GLU A 67 -0.72 14.26 -12.16
CA GLU A 67 -0.92 14.92 -10.87
C GLU A 67 -0.20 16.27 -10.80
N TRP A 68 1.05 16.35 -11.27
CA TRP A 68 1.82 17.60 -11.29
C TRP A 68 1.17 18.66 -12.19
N VAL A 69 0.65 18.26 -13.34
CA VAL A 69 -0.10 19.16 -14.24
C VAL A 69 -1.41 19.61 -13.59
N ARG A 70 -2.11 18.72 -12.88
CA ARG A 70 -3.39 19.02 -12.24
C ARG A 70 -3.23 19.92 -11.01
N ASP A 71 -2.24 19.67 -10.19
CA ASP A 71 -2.02 20.34 -8.91
C ASP A 71 -1.39 21.72 -9.12
N ARG A 72 -2.18 22.78 -8.97
CA ARG A 72 -1.67 24.18 -9.02
C ARG A 72 -0.78 24.48 -7.81
N HIS A 73 -0.99 23.82 -6.68
CA HIS A 73 -0.28 24.08 -5.44
C HIS A 73 1.16 23.56 -5.52
N ARG A 74 1.37 22.38 -6.12
CA ARG A 74 2.72 21.85 -6.41
C ARG A 74 3.50 22.75 -7.38
N ARG A 75 2.83 23.32 -8.38
CA ARG A 75 3.45 24.30 -9.29
C ARG A 75 3.85 25.59 -8.56
N PHE A 76 3.11 25.98 -7.53
CA PHE A 76 3.39 27.17 -6.72
C PHE A 76 4.63 27.02 -5.82
N TYR A 77 4.95 25.81 -5.37
CA TYR A 77 6.12 25.53 -4.51
C TYR A 77 7.45 25.34 -5.28
N ARG A 78 7.53 25.73 -6.56
CA ARG A 78 8.76 25.78 -7.38
C ARG A 78 9.51 24.44 -7.57
N THR A 79 8.90 23.28 -7.35
CA THR A 79 9.52 22.02 -7.80
C THR A 79 9.34 21.86 -9.31
N THR A 80 10.45 21.66 -10.04
CA THR A 80 10.39 21.33 -11.46
C THR A 80 9.81 19.92 -11.64
N LEU A 81 9.21 19.66 -12.81
CA LEU A 81 8.73 18.32 -13.14
C LEU A 81 9.85 17.27 -13.04
N GLU A 82 11.08 17.64 -13.40
CA GLU A 82 12.26 16.78 -13.28
C GLU A 82 12.58 16.40 -11.84
N GLN A 83 12.49 17.35 -10.90
CA GLN A 83 12.71 17.08 -9.48
C GLN A 83 11.65 16.15 -8.89
N GLU A 84 10.37 16.33 -9.28
CA GLU A 84 9.28 15.43 -8.89
C GLU A 84 9.45 14.03 -9.46
N LEU A 85 9.89 13.92 -10.72
CA LEU A 85 10.20 12.65 -11.36
C LEU A 85 11.41 11.96 -10.71
N GLN A 86 12.47 12.69 -10.36
CA GLN A 86 13.61 12.14 -9.62
C GLN A 86 13.22 11.66 -8.22
N HIS A 87 12.38 12.44 -7.53
CA HIS A 87 11.84 12.05 -6.22
C HIS A 87 10.98 10.78 -6.34
N TRP A 88 10.08 10.73 -7.31
CA TRP A 88 9.30 9.54 -7.62
C TRP A 88 10.19 8.35 -7.96
N GLU A 89 11.21 8.52 -8.81
CA GLU A 89 12.11 7.45 -9.21
C GLU A 89 12.86 6.85 -8.01
N LYS A 90 13.30 7.69 -7.06
CA LYS A 90 13.94 7.27 -5.81
C LYS A 90 13.05 6.36 -4.96
N HIS A 91 11.73 6.58 -4.98
CA HIS A 91 10.78 5.87 -4.11
C HIS A 91 10.04 4.71 -4.80
N PHE A 92 9.89 4.75 -6.13
CA PHE A 92 9.02 3.83 -6.88
C PHE A 92 9.76 3.02 -7.97
N ARG A 93 11.04 3.28 -8.26
CA ARG A 93 11.81 2.49 -9.25
C ARG A 93 12.06 1.07 -8.74
N ARG A 94 11.53 0.09 -9.48
CA ARG A 94 11.88 -1.33 -9.34
C ARG A 94 13.16 -1.59 -10.15
N LYS A 95 14.21 -2.12 -9.49
CA LYS A 95 15.36 -2.75 -10.16
C LYS A 95 14.96 -4.12 -10.70
#